data_AF-A0A7K9YLY4-F1
#
_entry.id   AF-A0A7K9YLY4-F1
#
_cell.length_a   1.000
_cell.length_b   1.000
_cell.length_c   1.000
_cell.angle_alpha   90.00
_cell.angle_beta   90.00
_cell.angle_gamma   90.00
#
_symmetry.space_group_name_H-M   'P 1'
#
loop_
_entity.id
_entity.type
_entity.pdbx_description
1 polymer ?
#
loop_
_entity_poly.entity_id
_entity_poly.type
_entity_poly.pdbx_seq_one_letter_code
_entity_poly.pdbx_strand_id
1 'polypeptide(L)'
;TKTCLLMNSSCMRSQECKADSTWILPNLPSKCTWTAATPANKSPHSCIPLPEETKILPNILRKIGNTPMVRVNKIGKSYGLKCELCEFPLS
;
A
#
# COMPACT_ATOMS: atom_id res chain seq x y z
N THR A 1 -12.22 -15.67 22.19
CA THR A 1 -13.61 -15.17 22.09
C THR A 1 -13.69 -14.25 20.88
N LYS A 2 -14.32 -14.70 19.80
CA LYS A 2 -14.40 -13.95 18.54
C LYS A 2 -15.57 -12.96 18.64
N THR A 3 -15.26 -11.67 18.59
CA THR A 3 -16.25 -10.61 18.38
C THR A 3 -15.69 -9.68 17.32
N CYS A 4 -16.27 -9.69 16.13
CA CYS A 4 -16.26 -8.53 15.25
C CYS A 4 -17.72 -8.26 14.87
N LEU A 5 -18.27 -7.22 15.49
CA LEU A 5 -19.59 -6.68 15.22
C LEU A 5 -19.44 -5.67 14.08
N LEU A 6 -19.69 -6.11 12.85
CA LEU A 6 -20.12 -5.21 11.79
C LEU A 6 -21.59 -5.53 11.54
N MET A 7 -22.44 -4.88 12.34
CA MET A 7 -23.88 -4.81 12.14
C MET A 7 -24.15 -3.77 11.05
N ASN A 8 -24.89 -4.16 10.01
CA ASN A 8 -26.07 -3.45 9.53
C ASN A 8 -26.63 -4.14 8.27
N SER A 9 -27.51 -5.12 8.49
CA SER A 9 -28.74 -5.35 7.71
C SER A 9 -29.39 -6.63 8.24
N SER A 10 -30.65 -6.52 8.63
CA SER A 10 -31.44 -7.59 9.24
C SER A 10 -31.71 -8.73 8.26
N CYS A 11 -31.29 -9.95 8.60
CA CYS A 11 -31.92 -11.17 8.10
C CYS A 11 -31.80 -12.28 9.15
N MET A 12 -32.88 -12.50 9.89
CA MET A 12 -33.10 -13.72 10.66
C MET A 12 -33.37 -14.87 9.69
N ARG A 13 -32.44 -15.81 9.56
CA ARG A 13 -32.74 -17.19 9.15
C ARG A 13 -31.65 -18.11 9.67
N SER A 14 -32.06 -19.00 10.56
CA SER A 14 -31.28 -20.12 11.08
C SER A 14 -30.77 -20.97 9.92
N GLN A 15 -29.49 -20.87 9.61
CA GLN A 15 -28.78 -21.85 8.80
C GLN A 15 -27.31 -21.77 9.16
N GLU A 16 -26.73 -22.91 9.49
CA GLU A 16 -25.32 -23.06 9.86
C GLU A 16 -24.45 -22.51 8.74
N CYS A 17 -23.91 -21.30 8.92
CA CYS A 17 -23.01 -20.69 7.95
C CYS A 17 -21.73 -21.53 7.92
N LYS A 18 -21.68 -22.49 6.99
CA LYS A 18 -20.44 -23.11 6.52
C LYS A 18 -19.56 -21.96 6.06
N ALA A 19 -18.74 -21.43 6.96
CA ALA A 19 -17.82 -20.36 6.63
C ALA A 19 -16.96 -20.87 5.48
N ASP A 20 -16.98 -20.16 4.35
CA ASP A 20 -16.15 -20.45 3.19
C ASP A 20 -14.71 -20.70 3.67
N SER A 21 -14.28 -21.96 3.66
CA SER A 21 -12.97 -22.39 4.18
C SER A 21 -11.79 -21.78 3.40
N THR A 22 -12.08 -21.05 2.33
CA THR A 22 -11.14 -20.43 1.40
C THR A 22 -10.90 -18.95 1.68
N TRP A 23 -11.67 -18.31 2.57
CA TRP A 23 -11.49 -16.89 2.86
C TRP A 23 -10.31 -16.65 3.82
N ILE A 24 -9.27 -15.99 3.31
CA ILE A 24 -8.07 -15.62 4.09
C ILE A 24 -8.30 -14.25 4.72
N LEU A 25 -8.10 -14.16 6.04
CA LEU A 25 -8.23 -12.91 6.78
C LEU A 25 -7.06 -11.96 6.44
N PRO A 26 -7.32 -10.68 6.11
CA PRO A 26 -6.29 -9.77 5.61
C PRO A 26 -5.27 -9.33 6.68
N ASN A 27 -5.53 -9.58 7.97
CA ASN A 27 -4.65 -9.19 9.08
C ASN A 27 -3.77 -10.34 9.60
N LEU A 28 -3.67 -11.46 8.88
CA LEU A 28 -2.73 -12.53 9.24
C LEU A 28 -1.30 -11.97 9.23
N PRO A 29 -0.45 -12.31 10.21
CA PRO A 29 0.95 -11.86 10.20
C PRO A 29 1.65 -12.27 8.91
N SER A 30 2.49 -11.35 8.39
CA SER A 30 3.30 -11.61 7.21
C SER A 30 4.24 -12.79 7.42
N LYS A 31 4.39 -13.62 6.38
CA LYS A 31 5.36 -14.72 6.32
C LYS A 31 6.66 -14.34 5.60
N CYS A 32 6.79 -13.09 5.17
CA CYS A 32 7.99 -12.59 4.51
C CYS A 32 9.19 -12.70 5.45
N THR A 33 10.30 -13.25 4.96
CA THR A 33 11.53 -13.45 5.73
C THR A 33 12.54 -12.31 5.57
N TRP A 34 12.17 -11.23 4.86
CA TRP A 34 13.04 -10.07 4.66
C TRP A 34 13.43 -9.43 5.98
N THR A 35 14.71 -9.06 6.08
CA THR A 35 15.27 -8.24 7.17
C THR A 35 16.18 -7.17 6.58
N ALA A 36 16.48 -6.11 7.33
CA ALA A 36 17.36 -5.02 6.87
C ALA A 36 18.78 -5.49 6.47
N ALA A 37 19.23 -6.64 6.99
CA ALA A 37 20.51 -7.25 6.64
C ALA A 37 20.44 -8.18 5.40
N THR A 38 19.24 -8.46 4.88
CA THR A 38 19.08 -9.37 3.74
C THR A 38 19.46 -8.64 2.45
N PRO A 39 20.47 -9.13 1.69
CA PRO A 39 20.84 -8.51 0.43
C PRO A 39 19.74 -8.71 -0.62
N ALA A 40 19.57 -7.73 -1.52
CA ALA A 40 18.49 -7.71 -2.50
C ALA A 40 18.47 -8.95 -3.42
N ASN A 41 19.63 -9.50 -3.76
CA ASN A 41 19.75 -10.68 -4.64
C ASN A 41 19.25 -11.99 -4.00
N LYS A 42 19.03 -12.03 -2.67
CA LYS A 42 18.41 -13.18 -1.99
C LYS A 42 16.89 -13.07 -1.92
N SER A 43 16.31 -11.99 -2.42
CA SER A 43 14.86 -11.84 -2.46
C SER A 43 14.23 -12.89 -3.38
N PRO A 44 13.22 -13.65 -2.91
CA PRO A 44 12.47 -14.58 -3.75
C PRO A 44 11.43 -13.87 -4.64
N HIS A 45 11.27 -12.55 -4.50
CA HIS A 45 10.27 -11.77 -5.22
C HIS A 45 10.80 -11.25 -6.55
N SER A 46 9.91 -11.12 -7.54
CA SER A 46 10.22 -10.39 -8.77
C SER A 46 10.45 -8.91 -8.45
N CYS A 47 11.61 -8.40 -8.84
CA CYS A 47 11.96 -6.99 -8.71
C CYS A 47 11.98 -6.35 -10.09
N ILE A 48 11.08 -5.40 -10.33
CA ILE A 48 10.95 -4.70 -11.60
C ILE A 48 11.55 -3.30 -11.41
N PRO A 49 12.57 -2.91 -12.19
CA PRO A 49 13.14 -1.57 -12.10
C PRO A 49 12.15 -0.52 -12.64
N LEU A 50 12.32 0.73 -12.22
CA LEU A 50 11.56 1.85 -12.75
C LEU A 50 11.86 2.00 -14.26
N PRO A 51 10.84 1.96 -15.14
CA PRO A 51 11.06 2.16 -16.57
C PRO A 51 11.41 3.62 -16.87
N GLU A 52 12.24 3.84 -17.88
CA GLU A 52 12.51 5.18 -18.41
C GLU A 52 11.25 5.81 -19.01
N GLU A 53 11.09 7.12 -18.86
CA GLU A 53 9.96 7.83 -19.45
C GLU A 53 10.15 8.01 -20.96
N THR A 54 9.25 7.44 -21.75
CA THR A 54 9.23 7.60 -23.20
C THR A 54 8.39 8.81 -23.59
N LYS A 55 8.81 9.55 -24.64
CA LYS A 55 8.08 10.73 -25.14
C LYS A 55 6.65 10.41 -25.57
N ILE A 56 6.46 9.25 -26.19
CA ILE A 56 5.15 8.72 -26.58
C ILE A 56 4.89 7.52 -25.70
N LEU A 57 3.80 7.58 -24.92
CA LEU A 57 3.38 6.49 -24.05
C LEU A 57 2.49 5.52 -24.85
N PRO A 58 2.70 4.20 -24.73
CA PRO A 58 1.88 3.23 -25.45
C PRO A 58 0.45 3.14 -24.90
N ASN A 59 0.23 3.52 -23.63
CA ASN A 59 -1.09 3.65 -23.02
C ASN A 59 -1.01 4.49 -21.73
N ILE A 60 -2.18 4.83 -21.19
CA ILE A 60 -2.31 5.70 -20.00
C ILE A 60 -1.71 5.09 -18.72
N LEU A 61 -1.67 3.76 -18.58
CA LEU A 61 -1.10 3.11 -17.40
C LEU A 61 0.42 3.36 -17.30
N ARG A 62 1.08 3.68 -18.41
CA ARG A 62 2.50 4.06 -18.42
C ARG A 62 2.77 5.46 -17.87
N LYS A 63 1.72 6.22 -17.53
CA LYS A 63 1.85 7.48 -16.80
C LYS A 63 1.80 7.32 -15.27
N ILE A 64 1.57 6.10 -14.77
CA ILE A 64 1.62 5.80 -13.33
C ILE A 64 3.07 5.74 -12.86
N GLY A 65 3.36 6.36 -11.71
CA GLY A 65 4.71 6.54 -11.20
C GLY A 65 5.31 7.86 -11.66
N ASN A 66 6.62 8.05 -11.42
CA ASN A 66 7.32 9.33 -11.67
C ASN A 66 6.61 10.55 -11.08
N THR A 67 5.87 10.36 -9.99
CA THR A 67 5.17 11.44 -9.29
C THR A 67 6.21 12.38 -8.68
N PRO A 68 6.12 13.70 -8.94
CA PRO A 68 7.10 14.64 -8.45
C PRO A 68 7.06 14.72 -6.92
N MET A 69 8.23 14.78 -6.30
CA MET A 69 8.35 15.10 -4.88
C MET A 69 8.32 16.63 -4.74
N VAL A 70 7.32 17.17 -4.05
CA VAL A 70 7.08 18.62 -3.99
C VAL A 70 7.46 19.17 -2.63
N ARG A 71 8.22 20.27 -2.64
CA ARG A 71 8.66 20.96 -1.42
C ARG A 71 7.52 21.71 -0.73
N VAL A 72 7.40 21.53 0.58
CA VAL A 72 6.44 22.23 1.43
C VAL A 72 7.04 23.54 1.94
N ASN A 73 6.70 24.64 1.26
CA ASN A 73 7.37 25.93 1.47
C ASN A 73 6.88 26.73 2.69
N LYS A 74 5.58 26.69 2.99
CA LYS A 74 4.93 27.56 3.99
C LYS A 74 4.63 26.83 5.29
N ILE A 75 4.00 25.66 5.21
CA ILE A 75 3.54 24.90 6.39
C ILE A 75 4.73 24.49 7.25
N GLY A 76 5.80 23.92 6.67
CA GLY A 76 6.97 23.55 7.46
C GLY A 76 7.58 24.73 8.23
N LYS A 77 7.68 25.88 7.58
CA LYS A 77 8.18 27.12 8.21
C LYS A 77 7.25 27.65 9.29
N SER A 78 5.93 27.60 9.10
CA SER A 78 4.96 28.08 10.08
C SER A 78 4.98 27.27 11.39
N TYR A 79 5.43 26.00 11.34
CA TYR A 79 5.62 25.15 12.50
C TYR A 79 7.09 25.09 12.98
N GLY A 80 7.96 25.97 12.48
CA GLY A 80 9.35 26.06 12.92
C GLY A 80 10.25 24.90 12.49
N LEU A 81 9.85 24.10 11.48
CA LEU A 81 10.70 23.05 10.93
C LEU A 81 11.95 23.66 10.27
N LYS A 82 13.11 23.11 10.63
CA LYS A 82 14.41 23.52 10.09
C LYS A 82 14.92 22.62 8.95
N CYS A 83 14.28 21.47 8.75
CA CYS A 83 14.58 20.55 7.64
C CYS A 83 13.85 20.95 6.35
N GLU A 84 14.30 20.39 5.23
CA GLU A 84 13.52 20.42 3.99
C GLU A 84 12.41 19.38 4.07
N LEU A 85 11.15 19.86 4.11
CA LEU A 85 9.97 19.00 4.08
C LEU A 85 9.49 18.86 2.64
N CYS A 86 9.37 17.63 2.17
CA CYS A 86 8.85 17.28 0.86
C CYS A 86 7.75 16.23 0.99
N GLU A 87 6.70 16.36 0.17
CA GLU A 87 5.55 15.45 0.16
C GLU A 87 5.32 14.92 -1.25
N PHE A 88 4.76 13.72 -1.35
CA PHE A 88 4.22 13.20 -2.61
C PHE A 88 2.78 13.73 -2.77
N PRO A 89 2.49 14.54 -3.80
CA PRO A 89 1.12 14.88 -4.17
C PRO A 89 0.48 13.58 -4.66
N LEU A 90 -0.28 12.94 -3.79
CA LEU A 90 -0.73 11.55 -3.92
C LEU A 90 -1.25 11.22 -5.34
N SER A 91 -0.89 10.00 -5.76
CA SER A 91 -1.52 9.22 -6.83
C SER A 91 -2.94 8.82 -6.47
#